data_AF-T1A7D7-F1
#
_entry.id   AF-T1A7D7-F1
#
_cell.length_a   1.000
_cell.length_b   1.000
_cell.length_c   1.000
_cell.angle_alpha   90.00
_cell.angle_beta   90.00
_cell.angle_gamma   90.00
#
_symmetry.space_group_name_H-M   'P 1'
#
loop_
_entity.id
_entity.type
_entity.pdbx_description
1 polymer ?
#
loop_
_entity_poly.entity_id
_entity_poly.type
_entity_poly.pdbx_seq_one_letter_code
_entity_poly.pdbx_strand_id
1 'polypeptide(L)'
;YPMEHIPKSNRFRGLHALRRYPNGEERCIACKLCEAVCPALAITIDSAPRVSDGQRRTTRYDIDLFKCIYCGFCEESCPVDSIVETHIHEY
;
A
#
# COMPACT_ATOMS: atom_id res chain seq x y z
N TYR A 1 2.86 17.19 20.42
CA TYR A 1 2.17 17.25 21.73
C TYR A 1 1.64 15.85 21.99
N PRO A 2 1.76 15.28 23.21
CA PRO A 2 1.35 13.90 23.40
C PRO A 2 -0.16 13.69 23.64
N MET A 3 -0.92 14.69 24.11
CA MET A 3 -2.35 14.57 24.51
C MET A 3 -3.41 15.29 23.59
N GLU A 4 -2.99 15.99 22.52
CA GLU A 4 -3.64 17.06 21.73
C GLU A 4 -2.93 16.96 20.40
N HIS A 5 -3.72 16.71 19.38
CA HIS A 5 -3.24 16.48 18.05
C HIS A 5 -3.83 17.56 17.16
N ILE A 6 -3.02 18.04 16.23
CA ILE A 6 -3.51 18.94 15.19
C ILE A 6 -4.53 18.15 14.34
N PRO A 7 -5.72 18.70 14.06
CA PRO A 7 -6.68 18.03 13.21
C PRO A 7 -6.07 17.77 11.83
N LYS A 8 -6.07 16.51 11.41
CA LYS A 8 -5.56 16.10 10.10
C LYS A 8 -6.66 16.19 9.06
N SER A 9 -6.31 16.60 7.85
CA SER A 9 -7.24 16.52 6.73
C SER A 9 -7.52 15.06 6.36
N ASN A 10 -8.67 14.78 5.75
CA ASN A 10 -9.00 13.43 5.26
C ASN A 10 -7.99 12.93 4.21
N ARG A 11 -7.29 13.84 3.51
CA ARG A 11 -6.28 13.52 2.48
C ARG A 11 -4.86 13.43 3.03
N PHE A 12 -4.68 13.44 4.34
CA PHE A 12 -3.36 13.30 4.93
C PHE A 12 -2.75 11.95 4.55
N ARG A 13 -1.47 11.98 4.20
CA ARG A 13 -0.68 10.85 3.73
C ARG A 13 0.31 10.43 4.80
N GLY A 14 0.15 9.22 5.33
CA GLY A 14 0.99 8.66 6.37
C GLY A 14 1.45 7.25 6.02
N LEU A 15 1.47 6.36 7.02
CA LEU A 15 2.00 5.01 6.89
C LEU A 15 1.18 4.19 5.91
N HIS A 16 1.86 3.40 5.08
CA HIS A 16 1.22 2.55 4.09
C HIS A 16 0.52 1.37 4.75
N ALA A 17 -0.66 1.01 4.26
CA ALA A 17 -1.39 -0.17 4.70
C ALA A 17 -1.98 -0.92 3.50
N LEU A 18 -1.95 -2.24 3.57
CA LEU A 18 -2.64 -3.12 2.62
C LEU A 18 -4.05 -3.44 3.12
N ARG A 19 -5.04 -3.11 2.31
CA ARG A 19 -6.46 -3.39 2.60
C ARG A 19 -6.86 -4.79 2.19
N ARG A 20 -7.85 -5.30 2.90
CA ARG A 20 -8.56 -6.55 2.61
C ARG A 20 -9.99 -6.25 2.16
N TYR A 21 -10.60 -7.17 1.45
CA TYR A 21 -12.03 -7.18 1.20
C TYR A 21 -12.78 -7.58 2.49
N PRO A 22 -14.09 -7.29 2.59
CA PRO A 22 -14.89 -7.67 3.76
C PRO A 22 -14.91 -9.18 4.05
N ASN A 23 -14.68 -10.01 3.03
CA ASN A 23 -14.54 -11.47 3.16
C ASN A 23 -13.17 -11.92 3.73
N GLY A 24 -12.26 -10.98 4.05
CA GLY A 24 -10.92 -11.25 4.58
C GLY A 24 -9.85 -11.47 3.51
N GLU A 25 -10.22 -11.51 2.23
CA GLU A 25 -9.29 -11.70 1.12
C GLU A 25 -8.44 -10.46 0.88
N GLU A 26 -7.17 -10.63 0.50
CA GLU A 26 -6.32 -9.50 0.13
C GLU A 26 -6.82 -8.85 -1.16
N ARG A 27 -6.86 -7.50 -1.18
CA ARG A 27 -7.26 -6.77 -2.39
C ARG A 27 -6.19 -6.83 -3.48
N CYS A 28 -4.93 -7.00 -3.12
CA CYS A 28 -3.82 -6.98 -4.05
C CYS A 28 -3.90 -8.11 -5.08
N ILE A 29 -3.96 -7.75 -6.36
CA ILE A 29 -3.95 -8.68 -7.51
C ILE A 29 -2.57 -8.80 -8.16
N ALA A 30 -1.53 -8.34 -7.45
CA ALA A 30 -0.14 -8.29 -7.91
C ALA A 30 0.04 -7.64 -9.30
N CYS A 31 -0.71 -6.56 -9.58
CA CYS A 31 -0.66 -5.86 -10.87
C CYS A 31 0.67 -5.16 -11.16
N LYS A 32 1.48 -4.90 -10.13
CA LYS A 32 2.76 -4.18 -10.18
C LYS A 32 2.69 -2.73 -10.67
N LEU A 33 1.50 -2.14 -10.77
CA LEU A 33 1.36 -0.72 -11.13
C LEU A 33 1.97 0.20 -10.06
N CYS A 34 1.77 -0.09 -8.78
CA CYS A 34 2.31 0.72 -7.69
C CYS A 34 3.85 0.67 -7.63
N GLU A 35 4.46 -0.44 -8.01
CA GLU A 35 5.92 -0.57 -8.19
C GLU A 35 6.39 0.28 -9.38
N ALA A 36 5.69 0.22 -10.51
CA ALA A 36 6.07 0.97 -11.71
C ALA A 36 5.91 2.49 -11.58
N VAL A 37 4.89 2.95 -10.84
CA VAL A 37 4.63 4.40 -10.66
C VAL A 37 5.48 5.01 -9.54
N CYS A 38 6.09 4.19 -8.68
CA CYS A 38 6.82 4.69 -7.51
C CYS A 38 8.06 5.50 -7.96
N PRO A 39 8.09 6.82 -7.75
CA PRO A 39 9.18 7.66 -8.26
C PRO A 39 10.52 7.36 -7.55
N ALA A 40 10.47 6.85 -6.33
CA ALA A 40 11.64 6.50 -5.52
C ALA A 40 12.02 5.02 -5.60
N LEU A 41 11.30 4.21 -6.41
CA LEU A 41 11.49 2.76 -6.52
C LEU A 41 11.56 2.06 -5.14
N ALA A 42 10.68 2.48 -4.24
CA ALA A 42 10.64 2.01 -2.85
C ALA A 42 9.89 0.68 -2.68
N ILE A 43 9.08 0.28 -3.66
CA ILE A 43 8.18 -0.88 -3.58
C ILE A 43 8.78 -2.03 -4.37
N THR A 44 8.86 -3.22 -3.76
CA THR A 44 9.28 -4.46 -4.43
C THR A 44 8.15 -5.49 -4.37
N ILE A 45 7.75 -6.02 -5.53
CA ILE A 45 6.62 -6.96 -5.63
C ILE A 45 7.02 -8.22 -6.38
N ASP A 46 6.94 -9.36 -5.69
CA ASP A 46 6.98 -10.68 -6.33
C ASP A 46 5.61 -11.31 -6.32
N SER A 47 5.29 -12.05 -7.39
CA SER A 47 3.96 -12.65 -7.57
C SER A 47 4.06 -14.07 -8.06
N ALA A 48 3.23 -14.94 -7.49
CA ALA A 48 3.06 -16.32 -7.95
C ALA A 48 1.57 -16.68 -8.01
N PRO A 49 1.19 -17.66 -8.83
CA PRO A 49 -0.14 -18.25 -8.77
C PRO A 49 -0.35 -18.90 -7.40
N ARG A 50 -1.47 -18.59 -6.74
CA ARG A 50 -1.84 -19.22 -5.47
C ARG A 50 -2.28 -20.67 -5.72
N VAL A 51 -1.77 -21.60 -4.93
CA VAL A 51 -2.01 -23.05 -5.11
C VAL A 51 -3.50 -23.43 -4.95
N SER A 52 -4.27 -22.69 -4.14
CA SER A 52 -5.70 -22.98 -3.91
C SER A 52 -6.58 -22.68 -5.11
N ASP A 53 -6.45 -21.49 -5.69
CA ASP A 53 -7.44 -20.93 -6.63
C ASP A 53 -6.84 -20.57 -7.99
N GLY A 54 -5.53 -20.75 -8.19
CA GLY A 54 -4.81 -20.36 -9.40
C GLY A 54 -4.69 -18.84 -9.60
N GLN A 55 -5.35 -18.03 -8.78
CA GLN A 55 -5.31 -16.58 -8.86
C GLN A 55 -3.91 -16.04 -8.55
N ARG A 56 -3.48 -15.02 -9.30
CA ARG A 56 -2.18 -14.36 -9.08
C ARG A 56 -2.22 -13.53 -7.81
N ARG A 57 -1.35 -13.86 -6.85
CA ARG A 57 -1.20 -13.14 -5.58
C ARG A 57 0.25 -12.76 -5.33
N THR A 58 0.45 -11.80 -4.44
CA THR A 58 1.79 -11.36 -4.05
C THR A 58 2.42 -12.36 -3.09
N THR A 59 3.60 -12.87 -3.43
CA THR A 59 4.42 -13.69 -2.51
C THR A 59 5.31 -12.80 -1.65
N ARG A 60 5.72 -11.66 -2.19
CA ARG A 60 6.53 -10.65 -1.51
C ARG A 60 5.95 -9.28 -1.82
N TYR A 61 5.77 -8.47 -0.80
CA TYR A 61 5.32 -7.09 -0.93
C TYR A 61 6.04 -6.25 0.13
N ASP A 62 7.15 -5.65 -0.28
CA ASP A 62 8.00 -4.87 0.62
C ASP A 62 7.98 -3.40 0.19
N ILE A 63 7.89 -2.50 1.17
CA ILE A 63 8.02 -1.06 0.98
C ILE A 63 9.17 -0.56 1.84
N ASP A 64 10.19 -0.01 1.19
CA ASP A 64 11.30 0.67 1.84
C ASP A 64 10.88 2.08 2.25
N LEU A 65 10.53 2.25 3.53
CA LEU A 65 10.10 3.54 4.08
C LEU A 65 11.22 4.58 4.11
N PHE A 66 12.50 4.19 4.03
CA PHE A 66 13.61 5.14 3.94
C PHE A 66 13.73 5.75 2.54
N LYS A 67 13.27 5.04 1.50
CA LYS A 67 13.22 5.57 0.13
C LYS A 67 11.89 6.26 -0.16
N CYS A 68 10.81 5.85 0.49
CA CYS A 68 9.49 6.38 0.20
C CYS A 68 9.39 7.89 0.48
N ILE A 69 8.83 8.63 -0.47
CA ILE A 69 8.63 10.08 -0.38
C ILE A 69 7.19 10.48 -0.03
N TYR A 70 6.33 9.52 0.32
CA TYR A 70 4.93 9.73 0.74
C TYR A 70 4.10 10.59 -0.24
N CYS A 71 4.27 10.31 -1.54
CA CYS A 71 3.60 11.07 -2.60
C CYS A 71 2.15 10.65 -2.85
N GLY A 72 1.72 9.47 -2.39
CA GLY A 72 0.38 8.93 -2.66
C GLY A 72 0.16 8.33 -4.06
N PHE A 73 1.15 8.32 -4.95
CA PHE A 73 0.96 7.75 -6.31
C PHE A 73 0.63 6.26 -6.29
N CYS A 74 1.15 5.52 -5.30
CA CYS A 74 0.81 4.11 -5.15
C CYS A 74 -0.66 3.89 -4.80
N GLU A 75 -1.29 4.78 -4.02
CA GLU A 75 -2.71 4.75 -3.69
C GLU A 75 -3.57 5.07 -4.92
N GLU A 76 -3.26 6.16 -5.62
CA GLU A 76 -4.04 6.60 -6.80
C GLU A 76 -3.90 5.65 -8.00
N SER A 77 -2.75 5.00 -8.16
CA SER A 77 -2.50 4.05 -9.26
C SER A 77 -3.10 2.67 -9.03
N CYS A 78 -3.53 2.34 -7.80
CA CYS A 78 -4.01 1.01 -7.49
C CYS A 78 -5.43 0.81 -8.05
N PRO A 79 -5.65 -0.10 -9.02
CA PRO A 79 -6.97 -0.26 -9.64
C PRO A 79 -8.03 -0.88 -8.72
N VAL A 80 -7.61 -1.40 -7.55
CA VAL A 80 -8.44 -2.15 -6.59
C VAL A 80 -8.37 -1.56 -5.18
N ASP A 81 -7.79 -0.37 -5.03
CA ASP A 81 -7.57 0.30 -3.73
C ASP A 81 -6.93 -0.62 -2.69
N SER A 82 -5.92 -1.40 -3.11
CA SER A 82 -5.25 -2.35 -2.22
C SER A 82 -4.25 -1.68 -1.30
N ILE A 83 -3.49 -0.71 -1.79
CA ILE A 83 -2.53 0.05 -0.99
C ILE A 83 -3.11 1.43 -0.73
N VAL A 84 -3.03 1.88 0.52
CA VAL A 84 -3.46 3.21 0.93
C VAL A 84 -2.47 3.83 1.91
N GLU A 85 -2.38 5.15 1.92
CA GLU A 85 -1.67 5.89 2.95
C GLU A 85 -2.65 6.23 4.09
N THR A 86 -2.32 5.78 5.30
CA THR A 86 -3.18 5.96 6.48
C THR A 86 -2.93 7.31 7.16
N HIS A 87 -3.77 7.65 8.14
CA HIS A 87 -3.55 8.81 8.99
C HIS A 87 -2.48 8.61 10.07
N ILE A 88 -1.80 7.44 10.09
CA ILE A 88 -0.76 7.11 11.08
C ILE A 88 0.55 7.75 10.60
N HIS A 89 1.17 8.60 11.42
CA HIS A 89 2.48 9.19 11.11
C HIS A 89 3.53 8.96 12.21
N GLU A 90 3.11 8.37 13.33
CA GLU A 90 3.97 8.05 14.47
C GLU A 90 4.02 6.52 14.55
N TYR A 91 5.22 5.95 14.36
CA TYR A 91 5.47 4.51 14.35
C TYR A 91 6.87 4.19 14.87
#